data_AF-A0A535WVW2-F1
#
_entry.id   AF-A0A535WVW2-F1
#
_cell.length_a   1.000
_cell.length_b   1.000
_cell.length_c   1.000
_cell.angle_alpha   90.00
_cell.angle_beta   90.00
_cell.angle_gamma   90.00
#
_symmetry.space_group_name_H-M   'P 1'
#
loop_
_entity.id
_entity.type
_entity.pdbx_description
1 polymer ?
#
loop_
_entity_poly.entity_id
_entity_poly.type
_entity_poly.pdbx_seq_one_letter_code
_entity_poly.pdbx_strand_id
1 'polypeptide(L)'
;PTPRVALACPDCRGALEEEPLRCAACGRVFEIRNGVPELLPRTLQGDTEQRQHALYAAVAHEYDDVFPRHVAEHYIDKRTRLVKELLPMGGLVLDVGCGTGQLGAAIASEGYDVFGVDLSSSMVARARERGLAGTYAGVTTALPFAADSFDLALTVATLHHLENSWCCGTIIRPIRTGRS
;
A
#
# COMPACT_ATOMS: atom_id res chain seq x y z
N PRO A 1 -11.01 -17.93 4.61
CA PRO A 1 -11.59 -16.58 4.83
C PRO A 1 -10.49 -15.53 4.70
N THR A 2 -10.60 -14.59 3.77
CA THR A 2 -9.64 -13.48 3.64
C THR A 2 -9.65 -12.66 4.92
N PRO A 3 -8.50 -12.40 5.57
CA PRO A 3 -8.48 -11.59 6.78
C PRO A 3 -9.01 -10.19 6.50
N ARG A 4 -9.70 -9.62 7.48
CA ARG A 4 -10.21 -8.25 7.42
C ARG A 4 -9.39 -7.37 8.35
N VAL A 5 -8.95 -6.23 7.84
CA VAL A 5 -8.26 -5.19 8.60
C VAL A 5 -9.22 -4.05 8.88
N ALA A 6 -9.21 -3.53 10.11
CA ALA A 6 -10.04 -2.39 10.49
C ALA A 6 -9.55 -1.11 9.78
N LEU A 7 -10.47 -0.44 9.08
CA LEU A 7 -10.17 0.80 8.37
C LEU A 7 -10.37 2.02 9.26
N ALA A 8 -9.56 3.06 9.02
CA ALA A 8 -9.64 4.34 9.70
C ALA A 8 -9.72 5.49 8.71
N CYS A 9 -10.55 6.47 9.01
CA CYS A 9 -10.71 7.67 8.20
C CYS A 9 -9.38 8.45 8.07
N PRO A 10 -8.94 8.79 6.86
CA PRO A 10 -7.69 9.53 6.65
C PRO A 10 -7.72 10.95 7.23
N ASP A 11 -8.89 11.58 7.42
CA ASP A 11 -8.95 12.93 8.00
C ASP A 11 -9.04 12.93 9.53
N CYS A 12 -9.92 12.10 10.11
CA CYS A 12 -10.26 12.17 11.53
C CYS A 12 -9.94 10.91 12.33
N ARG A 13 -9.38 9.87 11.68
CA ARG A 13 -9.04 8.56 12.27
C ARG A 13 -10.21 7.76 12.83
N GLY A 14 -11.45 8.24 12.69
CA GLY A 14 -12.66 7.51 13.08
C GLY A 14 -12.86 6.23 12.25
N ALA A 15 -13.52 5.24 12.84
CA ALA A 15 -13.80 3.96 12.18
C ALA A 15 -14.63 4.15 10.89
N LEU A 16 -14.35 3.32 9.89
CA LEU A 16 -15.14 3.25 8.66
C LEU A 16 -16.11 2.08 8.71
N GLU A 17 -17.36 2.35 8.38
CA GLU A 17 -18.43 1.36 8.21
C GLU A 17 -18.50 0.95 6.73
N GLU A 18 -18.76 -0.33 6.47
CA GLU A 18 -18.98 -0.85 5.11
C GLU A 18 -20.44 -0.59 4.68
N GLU A 19 -20.64 -0.25 3.40
CA GLU A 19 -21.96 -0.11 2.73
C GLU A 19 -22.92 0.97 3.29
N PRO A 20 -22.78 2.24 2.85
CA PRO A 20 -21.71 2.80 2.03
C PRO A 20 -20.43 2.97 2.85
N LEU A 21 -19.27 2.98 2.18
CA LEU A 21 -18.00 3.21 2.87
C LEU A 21 -17.98 4.61 3.49
N ARG A 22 -18.24 4.69 4.80
CA ARG A 22 -18.52 5.95 5.49
C ARG A 22 -17.81 6.01 6.84
N CYS A 23 -17.26 7.16 7.17
CA CYS A 23 -16.73 7.40 8.51
C CYS A 23 -17.87 7.64 9.52
N ALA A 24 -17.91 6.85 10.58
CA ALA A 24 -18.90 6.99 11.65
C ALA A 24 -18.76 8.32 12.42
N ALA A 25 -17.55 8.89 12.49
CA ALA A 25 -17.27 10.09 13.27
C ALA A 25 -17.54 11.40 12.50
N CYS A 26 -16.96 11.58 11.31
CA CYS A 26 -17.11 12.82 10.53
C CYS A 26 -18.15 12.73 9.41
N GLY A 27 -18.76 11.56 9.21
CA GLY A 27 -19.79 11.33 8.22
C GLY A 27 -19.31 11.35 6.76
N ARG A 28 -17.99 11.47 6.52
CA ARG A 28 -17.42 11.45 5.17
C ARG A 28 -17.70 10.11 4.50
N VAL A 29 -18.13 10.16 3.24
CA VAL A 29 -18.33 9.00 2.38
C VAL A 29 -17.16 8.90 1.41
N PHE A 30 -16.70 7.69 1.16
CA PHE A 30 -15.59 7.37 0.27
C PHE A 30 -16.10 6.59 -0.94
N GLU A 31 -15.51 6.85 -2.10
CA GLU A 31 -15.86 6.15 -3.33
C GLU A 31 -15.14 4.81 -3.43
N ILE A 32 -15.76 3.88 -4.15
CA ILE A 32 -15.12 2.63 -4.58
C ILE A 32 -15.04 2.69 -6.10
N ARG A 33 -13.83 2.81 -6.64
CA ARG A 33 -13.56 2.90 -8.08
C ARG A 33 -12.89 1.62 -8.54
N ASN A 34 -13.47 0.94 -9.53
CA ASN A 34 -12.99 -0.35 -10.04
C ASN A 34 -12.78 -1.41 -8.93
N GLY A 35 -13.66 -1.42 -7.93
CA GLY A 35 -13.55 -2.34 -6.78
C GLY A 35 -12.46 -1.95 -5.76
N VAL A 36 -11.75 -0.84 -5.95
CA VAL A 36 -10.75 -0.30 -5.03
C VAL A 36 -11.36 0.85 -4.22
N PRO A 37 -11.36 0.79 -2.88
CA PRO A 37 -11.75 1.94 -2.07
C PRO A 37 -10.73 3.08 -2.17
N GLU A 38 -11.21 4.30 -2.43
CA GLU A 38 -10.40 5.52 -2.50
C GLU A 38 -10.45 6.28 -1.18
N LEU A 39 -9.45 6.06 -0.32
CA LEU A 39 -9.36 6.55 1.06
C LEU A 39 -8.33 7.67 1.20
N LEU A 40 -8.52 8.74 0.43
CA LEU A 40 -7.60 9.87 0.35
C LEU A 40 -8.06 11.05 1.24
N PRO A 41 -7.16 11.79 1.93
CA PRO A 41 -7.51 13.00 2.68
C PRO A 41 -8.22 14.05 1.81
N ARG A 42 -9.07 14.89 2.41
CA ARG A 42 -9.76 15.97 1.67
C ARG A 42 -8.79 16.93 0.97
N THR A 43 -7.62 17.12 1.54
CA THR A 43 -6.57 18.01 1.00
C THR A 43 -5.98 17.52 -0.31
N LEU A 44 -6.13 16.24 -0.64
CA LEU A 44 -5.61 15.65 -1.87
C LEU A 44 -6.68 15.43 -2.94
N GLN A 45 -7.96 15.48 -2.57
CA GLN A 45 -9.05 15.41 -3.54
C GLN A 45 -9.03 16.63 -4.50
N GLY A 46 -8.51 16.44 -5.72
CA GLY A 46 -8.42 17.49 -6.75
C GLY A 46 -7.25 17.32 -7.76
N ASP A 47 -6.95 18.36 -8.52
CA ASP A 47 -5.98 18.41 -9.64
C ASP A 47 -4.56 17.86 -9.33
N THR A 48 -4.14 17.87 -8.06
CA THR A 48 -2.79 17.42 -7.65
C THR A 48 -2.66 15.91 -7.68
N GLU A 49 -3.71 15.18 -7.27
CA GLU A 49 -3.83 13.74 -7.50
C GLU A 49 -3.73 13.45 -8.99
N GLN A 50 -4.46 14.16 -9.84
CA GLN A 50 -4.43 13.94 -11.29
C GLN A 50 -3.05 14.20 -11.91
N ARG A 51 -2.31 15.23 -11.46
CA ARG A 51 -0.96 15.52 -11.96
C ARG A 51 0.06 14.45 -11.55
N GLN A 52 0.12 14.05 -10.29
CA GLN A 52 1.05 13.00 -9.85
C GLN A 52 0.60 11.63 -10.39
N HIS A 53 -0.69 11.32 -10.40
CA HIS A 53 -1.27 10.09 -10.95
C HIS A 53 -1.04 9.98 -12.46
N ALA A 54 -1.17 11.06 -13.24
CA ALA A 54 -0.87 11.04 -14.68
C ALA A 54 0.63 10.78 -14.94
N LEU A 55 1.51 11.40 -14.15
CA LEU A 55 2.95 11.15 -14.22
C LEU A 55 3.28 9.70 -13.86
N TYR A 56 2.81 9.17 -12.72
CA TYR A 56 3.11 7.79 -12.32
C TYR A 56 2.42 6.74 -13.17
N ALA A 57 1.17 6.95 -13.61
CA ALA A 57 0.45 6.03 -14.49
C ALA A 57 1.09 5.95 -15.89
N ALA A 58 1.65 7.06 -16.39
CA ALA A 58 2.36 7.08 -17.68
C ALA A 58 3.64 6.23 -17.63
N VAL A 59 4.39 6.26 -16.52
CA VAL A 59 5.57 5.40 -16.32
C VAL A 59 5.26 4.05 -15.66
N ALA A 60 4.02 3.77 -15.25
CA ALA A 60 3.63 2.54 -14.57
C ALA A 60 3.92 1.27 -15.37
N HIS A 61 3.65 1.35 -16.68
CA HIS A 61 3.94 0.28 -17.62
C HIS A 61 5.44 0.08 -17.79
N GLU A 62 6.20 1.17 -17.74
CA GLU A 62 7.65 1.12 -17.85
C GLU A 62 8.29 0.69 -16.52
N TYR A 63 7.69 0.94 -15.37
CA TYR A 63 8.29 0.64 -14.05
C TYR A 63 8.62 -0.85 -13.86
N ASP A 64 7.74 -1.73 -14.33
CA ASP A 64 7.95 -3.19 -14.30
C ASP A 64 9.04 -3.64 -15.30
N ASP A 65 9.30 -2.86 -16.36
CA ASP A 65 10.20 -3.18 -17.47
C ASP A 65 11.51 -2.34 -17.49
N VAL A 66 11.61 -1.30 -16.67
CA VAL A 66 12.75 -0.36 -16.58
C VAL A 66 13.97 -1.06 -16.00
N PHE A 67 13.75 -2.01 -15.09
CA PHE A 67 14.82 -2.84 -14.56
C PHE A 67 14.95 -4.12 -15.37
N PRO A 68 16.18 -4.56 -15.71
CA PRO A 68 16.39 -5.90 -16.22
C PRO A 68 15.74 -6.91 -15.28
N ARG A 69 15.02 -7.89 -15.83
CA ARG A 69 14.25 -8.89 -15.07
C ARG A 69 15.02 -9.48 -13.88
N HIS A 70 16.30 -9.83 -14.08
CA HIS A 70 17.14 -10.41 -13.03
C HIS A 70 17.39 -9.45 -11.84
N VAL A 71 17.39 -8.13 -12.07
CA VAL A 71 17.53 -7.12 -11.01
C VAL A 71 16.22 -7.01 -10.22
N ALA A 72 15.08 -6.98 -10.92
CA ALA A 72 13.77 -6.97 -10.29
C ALA A 72 13.52 -8.25 -9.47
N GLU A 73 13.85 -9.42 -10.03
CA GLU A 73 13.77 -10.70 -9.32
C GLU A 73 14.68 -10.72 -8.09
N HIS A 74 15.95 -10.31 -8.23
CA HIS A 74 16.87 -10.24 -7.08
C HIS A 74 16.36 -9.29 -5.99
N TYR A 75 15.75 -8.17 -6.38
CA TYR A 75 15.16 -7.21 -5.45
C TYR A 75 13.98 -7.82 -4.69
N ILE A 76 13.03 -8.43 -5.41
CA ILE A 76 11.85 -9.09 -4.84
C ILE A 76 12.27 -10.23 -3.91
N ASP A 77 13.19 -11.09 -4.35
CA ASP A 77 13.71 -12.20 -3.55
C ASP A 77 14.32 -11.72 -2.25
N LYS A 78 15.18 -10.70 -2.31
CA LYS A 78 15.85 -10.16 -1.13
C LYS A 78 14.86 -9.61 -0.11
N ARG A 79 13.81 -8.92 -0.57
CA ARG A 79 12.78 -8.35 0.30
C ARG A 79 11.86 -9.42 0.87
N THR A 80 11.47 -10.39 0.05
CA THR A 80 10.67 -11.54 0.48
C THR A 80 11.39 -12.36 1.55
N ARG A 81 12.70 -12.62 1.39
CA ARG A 81 13.51 -13.28 2.43
C ARG A 81 13.54 -12.50 3.74
N LEU A 82 13.71 -11.17 3.66
CA LEU A 82 13.72 -10.33 4.85
C LEU A 82 12.37 -10.36 5.58
N VAL A 83 11.25 -10.37 4.87
CA VAL A 83 9.92 -10.55 5.49
C VAL A 83 9.86 -11.88 6.23
N LYS A 84 10.36 -12.96 5.63
CA LYS A 84 10.43 -14.29 6.27
C LYS A 84 11.31 -14.33 7.51
N GLU A 85 12.40 -13.58 7.53
CA GLU A 85 13.26 -13.45 8.71
C GLU A 85 12.59 -12.65 9.83
N LEU A 86 11.81 -11.63 9.50
CA LEU A 86 11.12 -10.77 10.46
C LEU A 86 9.82 -11.37 11.00
N LEU A 87 9.10 -12.14 10.18
CA LEU A 87 7.82 -12.77 10.48
C LEU A 87 7.83 -14.27 10.13
N PRO A 88 8.70 -15.09 10.76
CA PRO A 88 8.91 -16.49 10.38
C PRO A 88 7.66 -17.38 10.52
N MET A 89 6.66 -16.94 11.29
CA MET A 89 5.40 -17.64 11.51
C MET A 89 4.26 -17.16 10.59
N GLY A 90 4.56 -16.32 9.60
CA GLY A 90 3.54 -15.62 8.82
C GLY A 90 3.02 -14.36 9.53
N GLY A 91 2.05 -13.68 8.92
CA GLY A 91 1.40 -12.49 9.49
C GLY A 91 0.77 -11.57 8.45
N LEU A 92 0.21 -10.46 8.94
CA LEU A 92 -0.38 -9.40 8.14
C LEU A 92 0.70 -8.38 7.74
N VAL A 93 0.89 -8.21 6.44
CA VAL A 93 1.91 -7.32 5.88
C VAL A 93 1.23 -6.16 5.13
N LEU A 94 1.67 -4.94 5.39
CA LEU A 94 1.28 -3.75 4.62
C LEU A 94 2.41 -3.33 3.68
N ASP A 95 2.14 -3.27 2.39
CA ASP A 95 3.00 -2.66 1.37
C ASP A 95 2.52 -1.23 1.06
N VAL A 96 3.29 -0.23 1.49
CA VAL A 96 2.98 1.19 1.34
C VAL A 96 3.71 1.75 0.12
N GLY A 97 2.94 2.27 -0.84
CA GLY A 97 3.40 2.55 -2.19
C GLY A 97 3.53 1.27 -3.00
N CYS A 98 2.52 0.39 -2.95
CA CYS A 98 2.60 -0.96 -3.50
C CYS A 98 2.67 -1.01 -5.03
N GLY A 99 2.41 0.10 -5.73
CA GLY A 99 2.37 0.15 -7.18
C GLY A 99 1.46 -0.94 -7.75
N THR A 100 1.98 -1.67 -8.75
CA THR A 100 1.27 -2.78 -9.42
C THR A 100 1.20 -4.08 -8.59
N GLY A 101 1.78 -4.10 -7.38
CA GLY A 101 1.69 -5.22 -6.43
C GLY A 101 2.68 -6.37 -6.67
N GLN A 102 3.76 -6.18 -7.44
CA GLN A 102 4.76 -7.23 -7.72
C GLN A 102 5.38 -7.82 -6.44
N LEU A 103 5.90 -6.96 -5.57
CA LEU A 103 6.50 -7.39 -4.30
C LEU A 103 5.45 -8.02 -3.39
N GLY A 104 4.30 -7.37 -3.25
CA GLY A 104 3.21 -7.88 -2.41
C GLY A 104 2.72 -9.27 -2.84
N ALA A 105 2.63 -9.53 -4.15
CA ALA A 105 2.25 -10.84 -4.68
C ALA A 105 3.31 -11.92 -4.39
N ALA A 106 4.60 -11.59 -4.50
CA ALA A 106 5.67 -12.50 -4.15
C ALA A 106 5.65 -12.86 -2.65
N ILE A 107 5.46 -11.87 -1.78
CA ILE A 107 5.30 -12.10 -0.34
C ILE A 107 4.04 -12.93 -0.06
N ALA A 108 2.92 -12.63 -0.72
CA ALA A 108 1.68 -13.41 -0.56
C ALA A 108 1.85 -14.88 -0.99
N SER A 109 2.65 -15.14 -2.02
CA SER A 109 2.95 -16.50 -2.48
C SER A 109 3.71 -17.36 -1.46
N GLU A 110 4.36 -16.72 -0.48
CA GLU A 110 5.02 -17.37 0.66
C GLU A 110 4.06 -17.64 1.83
N GLY A 111 2.76 -17.34 1.69
CA GLY A 111 1.72 -17.62 2.69
C GLY A 111 1.38 -16.45 3.62
N TYR A 112 1.80 -15.24 3.31
CA TYR A 112 1.45 -14.03 4.06
C TYR A 112 0.16 -13.39 3.54
N ASP A 113 -0.54 -12.69 4.43
CA ASP A 113 -1.69 -11.89 4.06
C ASP A 113 -1.24 -10.44 3.79
N VAL A 114 -1.10 -10.11 2.51
CA VAL A 114 -0.52 -8.83 2.09
C VAL A 114 -1.60 -7.84 1.68
N PHE A 115 -1.54 -6.66 2.28
CA PHE A 115 -2.38 -5.51 1.95
C PHE A 115 -1.55 -4.44 1.26
N GLY A 116 -2.11 -3.79 0.24
CA GLY A 116 -1.44 -2.76 -0.55
C GLY A 116 -2.12 -1.41 -0.44
N VAL A 117 -1.32 -0.35 -0.30
CA VAL A 117 -1.77 1.04 -0.46
C VAL A 117 -0.91 1.75 -1.48
N ASP A 118 -1.52 2.45 -2.41
CA ASP A 118 -0.83 3.37 -3.31
C ASP A 118 -1.72 4.59 -3.57
N LEU A 119 -1.14 5.73 -3.95
CA LEU A 119 -1.93 6.92 -4.28
C LEU A 119 -2.74 6.70 -5.57
N SER A 120 -2.23 5.86 -6.49
CA SER A 120 -2.87 5.62 -7.78
C SER A 120 -3.88 4.48 -7.72
N SER A 121 -5.17 4.79 -7.80
CA SER A 121 -6.22 3.76 -7.87
C SER A 121 -6.08 2.79 -9.06
N SER A 122 -5.47 3.22 -10.19
CA SER A 122 -5.18 2.32 -11.32
C SER A 122 -4.06 1.31 -11.02
N MET A 123 -3.02 1.71 -10.28
CA MET A 123 -1.97 0.81 -9.80
C MET A 123 -2.52 -0.22 -8.82
N VAL A 124 -3.28 0.25 -7.83
CA VAL A 124 -3.89 -0.59 -6.78
C VAL A 124 -4.87 -1.59 -7.38
N ALA A 125 -5.60 -1.21 -8.44
CA ALA A 125 -6.46 -2.14 -9.17
C ALA A 125 -5.66 -3.30 -9.80
N ARG A 126 -4.49 -3.04 -10.37
CA ARG A 126 -3.58 -4.10 -10.85
C ARG A 126 -3.02 -4.96 -9.71
N ALA A 127 -2.65 -4.33 -8.59
CA ALA A 127 -2.19 -5.05 -7.41
C ALA A 127 -3.28 -6.03 -6.91
N ARG A 128 -4.55 -5.63 -6.96
CA ARG A 128 -5.70 -6.48 -6.61
C ARG A 128 -5.79 -7.71 -7.51
N GLU A 129 -5.60 -7.54 -8.82
CA GLU A 129 -5.61 -8.65 -9.80
C GLU A 129 -4.50 -9.67 -9.54
N ARG A 130 -3.41 -9.28 -8.87
CA ARG A 130 -2.32 -10.18 -8.46
C ARG A 130 -2.60 -10.99 -7.18
N GLY A 131 -3.77 -10.83 -6.58
CA GLY A 131 -4.21 -11.68 -5.46
C GLY A 131 -3.80 -11.18 -4.07
N LEU A 132 -3.53 -9.89 -3.89
CA LEU A 132 -3.36 -9.31 -2.55
C LEU A 132 -4.66 -9.44 -1.72
N ALA A 133 -4.51 -9.58 -0.40
CA ALA A 133 -5.63 -9.77 0.53
C ALA A 133 -6.55 -8.54 0.62
N GLY A 134 -6.00 -7.33 0.41
CA GLY A 134 -6.78 -6.09 0.32
C GLY A 134 -5.95 -4.96 -0.28
N THR A 135 -6.61 -4.06 -1.02
CA THR A 135 -5.92 -3.02 -1.79
C THR A 135 -6.72 -1.73 -1.74
N TYR A 136 -6.07 -0.60 -1.40
CA TYR A 136 -6.73 0.68 -1.17
C TYR A 136 -5.96 1.82 -1.82
N ALA A 137 -6.67 2.79 -2.42
CA ALA A 137 -6.01 4.04 -2.79
C ALA A 137 -5.87 4.92 -1.54
N GLY A 138 -4.66 5.40 -1.25
CA GLY A 138 -4.35 6.10 0.00
C GLY A 138 -2.97 6.74 -0.03
N VAL A 139 -2.63 7.48 1.04
CA VAL A 139 -1.33 8.15 1.16
C VAL A 139 -0.56 7.74 2.41
N THR A 140 0.76 7.75 2.30
CA THR A 140 1.71 7.38 3.37
C THR A 140 1.54 8.23 4.63
N THR A 141 1.14 9.49 4.49
CA THR A 141 0.96 10.44 5.60
C THR A 141 -0.34 10.24 6.37
N ALA A 142 -1.29 9.47 5.82
CA ALA A 142 -2.60 9.23 6.42
C ALA A 142 -3.13 7.84 6.00
N LEU A 143 -2.43 6.79 6.43
CA LEU A 143 -2.78 5.41 6.09
C LEU A 143 -4.20 5.05 6.52
N PRO A 144 -5.01 4.40 5.67
CA PRO A 144 -6.44 4.20 5.90
C PRO A 144 -6.77 3.03 6.85
N PHE A 145 -5.87 2.71 7.78
CA PHE A 145 -6.01 1.58 8.71
C PHE A 145 -5.98 2.07 10.15
N ALA A 146 -6.66 1.35 11.02
CA ALA A 146 -6.50 1.52 12.46
C ALA A 146 -5.04 1.27 12.87
N ALA A 147 -4.61 1.86 13.99
CA ALA A 147 -3.32 1.52 14.57
C ALA A 147 -3.25 0.01 14.88
N ASP A 148 -2.05 -0.57 14.93
CA ASP A 148 -1.85 -1.98 15.32
C ASP A 148 -2.53 -3.01 14.41
N SER A 149 -2.79 -2.65 13.16
CA SER A 149 -3.48 -3.50 12.19
C SER A 149 -2.59 -4.52 11.47
N PHE A 150 -1.27 -4.32 11.49
CA PHE A 150 -0.31 -5.12 10.73
C PHE A 150 0.86 -5.52 11.60
N ASP A 151 1.40 -6.72 11.34
CA ASP A 151 2.60 -7.22 12.01
C ASP A 151 3.87 -6.62 11.38
N LEU A 152 3.81 -6.25 10.11
CA LEU A 152 4.91 -5.60 9.37
C LEU A 152 4.36 -4.60 8.34
N ALA A 153 5.01 -3.44 8.24
CA ALA A 153 4.81 -2.50 7.15
C ALA A 153 6.12 -2.29 6.39
N LEU A 154 6.04 -2.28 5.06
CA LEU A 154 7.14 -2.11 4.13
C LEU A 154 6.86 -0.87 3.28
N THR A 155 7.89 -0.09 2.98
CA THR A 155 7.83 0.93 1.93
C THR A 155 9.09 0.84 1.09
N VAL A 156 8.88 0.67 -0.21
CA VAL A 156 9.92 0.44 -1.20
C VAL A 156 9.83 1.55 -2.23
N ALA A 157 10.93 2.29 -2.42
CA ALA A 157 11.07 3.33 -3.44
C ALA A 157 10.06 4.49 -3.37
N THR A 158 9.26 4.62 -2.30
CA THR A 158 8.24 5.68 -2.17
C THR A 158 8.81 7.05 -1.74
N LEU A 159 10.13 7.15 -1.50
CA LEU A 159 10.80 8.34 -0.92
C LEU A 159 11.68 9.11 -1.90
N HIS A 160 11.37 9.08 -3.20
CA HIS A 160 12.17 9.74 -4.24
C HIS A 160 11.81 11.23 -4.47
N HIS A 161 10.89 11.80 -3.67
CA HIS A 161 10.41 13.19 -3.83
C HIS A 161 10.75 14.13 -2.67
N LEU A 162 11.61 13.72 -1.74
CA LEU A 162 12.29 14.65 -0.84
C LEU A 162 13.63 14.99 -1.50
N GLU A 163 13.85 16.27 -1.77
CA GLU A 163 14.96 16.79 -2.58
C GLU A 163 16.31 16.17 -2.17
N ASN A 164 17.05 15.74 -3.19
CA ASN A 164 18.45 15.34 -3.17
C ASN A 164 18.82 14.13 -2.27
N SER A 165 18.67 12.92 -2.79
CA SER A 165 19.76 11.92 -2.76
C SER A 165 19.39 10.66 -3.54
N TRP A 166 20.26 10.32 -4.49
CA TRP A 166 20.25 9.05 -5.21
C TRP A 166 20.63 7.94 -4.24
N CYS A 167 19.64 7.24 -3.69
CA CYS A 167 19.82 5.91 -3.11
C CYS A 167 18.44 5.25 -2.96
N CYS A 168 18.32 3.98 -3.38
CA CYS A 168 17.18 3.10 -3.09
C CYS A 168 17.06 2.86 -1.57
N GLY A 169 16.67 3.89 -0.83
CA GLY A 169 16.42 3.83 0.61
C GLY A 169 15.07 3.17 0.86
N THR A 170 15.07 1.84 0.99
CA THR A 170 13.92 1.15 1.57
C THR A 170 13.86 1.52 3.05
N ILE A 171 12.81 2.22 3.46
CA ILE A 171 12.51 2.37 4.89
C ILE A 171 11.67 1.16 5.30
N ILE A 172 12.34 0.13 5.80
CA ILE A 172 11.64 -0.95 6.53
C ILE A 172 11.58 -0.47 7.97
N ARG A 173 10.49 0.22 8.31
CA ARG A 173 10.18 0.44 9.71
C ARG A 173 9.35 -0.76 10.15
N PRO A 174 9.83 -1.60 11.08
CA PRO A 174 8.90 -2.36 11.89
C PRO A 174 8.02 -1.31 12.56
N ILE A 175 6.79 -1.13 12.07
CA ILE A 175 5.76 -0.45 12.83
C ILE A 175 5.34 -1.47 13.89
N ARG A 176 6.20 -1.65 14.90
CA ARG A 176 5.76 -2.16 16.20
C ARG A 176 5.02 -1.01 16.86
N THR A 177 3.76 -0.86 16.52
CA THR A 177 2.81 -0.33 17.50
C THR A 177 2.54 -1.50 18.45
N GLY A 178 2.67 -1.26 19.75
CA GLY A 178 3.14 -2.27 20.71
C GLY A 178 2.22 -3.50 20.88
N ARG A 179 2.84 -4.68 20.84
CA ARG A 179 2.46 -5.78 21.75
C ARG A 179 3.66 -6.10 22.63
N SER A 180 3.59 -5.63 23.86
CA SER A 180 4.33 -6.16 25.01
C SER A 180 3.89 -7.58 25.32
#